data_AF-X1IYG1-F1
#
_entry.id   AF-X1IYG1-F1
#
_cell.length_a   1.000
_cell.length_b   1.000
_cell.length_c   1.000
_cell.angle_alpha   90.00
_cell.angle_beta   90.00
_cell.angle_gamma   90.00
#
_symmetry.space_group_name_H-M   'P 1'
#
loop_
_entity.id
_entity.type
_entity.pdbx_description
1 polymer ?
#
loop_
_entity_poly.entity_id
_entity_poly.type
_entity_poly.pdbx_seq_one_letter_code
_entity_poly.pdbx_strand_id
1 'polypeptide(L)' 'MFFGEFEYKIDEKGRVPIPPKFRGELRSGLVLTPGIEKCIIAYPLTEWKKLADTLTSGPVTPSK' A
#
# COMPACT_ATOMS: atom_id res chain seq x y z
N MET A 1 -2.23 -13.04 -0.16
CA MET A 1 -1.32 -12.86 1.01
C MET A 1 0.04 -12.41 0.51
N PHE A 2 0.49 -11.23 0.92
CA PHE A 2 1.77 -10.66 0.51
C PHE A 2 2.90 -11.21 1.38
N PHE A 3 3.75 -12.06 0.81
CA PHE A 3 4.91 -12.62 1.52
C PHE A 3 6.08 -12.83 0.57
N GLY A 4 7.31 -12.65 1.07
CA GLY A 4 8.56 -12.80 0.32
C GLY A 4 9.15 -11.47 -0.13
N GLU A 5 10.41 -11.53 -0.54
CA GLU A 5 11.22 -10.38 -0.94
C GLU A 5 11.54 -10.45 -2.44
N PHE A 6 11.49 -9.30 -3.11
CA PHE A 6 11.70 -9.20 -4.55
C PHE A 6 12.51 -7.96 -4.87
N GLU A 7 13.71 -8.16 -5.43
CA GLU A 7 14.55 -7.05 -5.85
C GLU A 7 14.22 -6.65 -7.29
N TYR A 8 13.91 -5.36 -7.47
CA TYR A 8 13.66 -4.76 -8.78
C TYR A 8 14.35 -3.41 -8.89
N LYS A 9 14.83 -3.10 -10.09
CA LYS A 9 15.36 -1.77 -10.41
C LYS A 9 14.21 -0.80 -10.67
N ILE A 10 14.40 0.43 -10.21
CA ILE A 10 13.52 1.56 -10.54
C ILE A 10 13.90 2.04 -11.95
N ASP A 11 12.90 2.23 -12.81
CA ASP A 11 13.14 2.80 -14.13
C ASP A 11 13.38 4.33 -14.09
N GLU A 12 13.77 4.92 -15.20
CA GLU A 12 14.02 6.38 -15.31
C GLU A 12 12.78 7.23 -14.98
N LYS A 13 11.59 6.64 -14.96
CA LYS A 13 10.32 7.30 -14.68
C LYS A 13 9.84 7.03 -13.25
N GLY A 14 10.67 6.44 -12.39
CA GLY A 14 10.35 6.16 -11.01
C GLY A 14 9.41 4.98 -10.81
N ARG A 15 9.26 4.07 -11.78
CA ARG A 15 8.35 2.93 -11.70
C ARG A 15 9.08 1.70 -11.21
N VAL A 16 8.37 0.88 -10.43
CA VAL A 16 8.81 -0.44 -9.99
C VAL A 16 7.80 -1.47 -10.48
N PRO A 17 8.24 -2.53 -11.18
CA PRO A 17 7.34 -3.60 -11.60
C PRO A 17 6.82 -4.37 -10.38
N ILE A 18 5.51 -4.59 -10.33
CA ILE A 18 4.91 -5.43 -9.30
C ILE A 18 5.25 -6.91 -9.58
N PRO A 19 5.70 -7.68 -8.57
CA PRO A 19 5.93 -9.12 -8.70
C PRO A 19 4.72 -9.82 -9.33
N PRO A 20 4.90 -10.71 -10.33
CA PRO A 20 3.80 -11.33 -11.06
C PRO A 20 2.72 -11.96 -10.17
N LYS A 21 3.13 -12.62 -9.08
CA LYS A 21 2.24 -13.28 -8.13
C LYS A 21 1.27 -12.34 -7.39
N PHE A 22 1.58 -11.05 -7.32
CA PHE A 22 0.78 -10.04 -6.63
C PHE A 22 -0.12 -9.23 -7.57
N ARG A 23 0.08 -9.34 -8.88
CA ARG A 23 -0.68 -8.55 -9.88
C ARG A 23 -2.17 -8.84 -9.83
N GLY A 24 -2.58 -10.06 -9.49
CA GLY A 24 -3.98 -10.43 -9.33
C GLY A 24 -4.65 -9.67 -8.17
N GLU A 25 -4.04 -9.71 -6.99
CA GLU A 25 -4.56 -9.05 -5.77
C GLU A 25 -4.56 -7.52 -5.89
N LEU A 26 -3.70 -6.93 -6.73
CA LEU A 26 -3.57 -5.48 -6.92
C LEU A 26 -4.25 -4.94 -8.20
N ARG A 27 -4.92 -5.80 -8.98
CA ARG A 27 -5.50 -5.43 -10.29
C ARG A 27 -6.59 -4.37 -10.19
N SER A 28 -7.37 -4.39 -9.11
CA SER A 28 -8.45 -3.42 -8.87
C SER A 28 -7.95 -2.01 -8.54
N GLY A 29 -6.63 -1.85 -8.33
CA GLY A 29 -6.01 -0.64 -7.84
C GLY A 29 -5.37 -0.84 -6.48
N LEU A 30 -4.54 0.13 -6.10
CA LEU A 30 -3.80 0.14 -4.84
C LEU A 30 -3.63 1.56 -4.33
N VAL A 31 -3.32 1.68 -3.04
CA VAL A 31 -2.96 2.93 -2.37
C VAL A 31 -1.52 2.84 -1.90
N LEU A 32 -0.75 3.91 -2.11
CA LEU A 32 0.62 4.04 -1.61
C LEU A 32 0.64 5.02 -0.43
N THR A 33 1.34 4.65 0.63
CA THR A 33 1.57 5.52 1.79
C THR A 33 3.05 5.55 2.16
N PRO A 34 3.54 6.65 2.76
CA PRO A 34 4.85 6.65 3.42
C PRO A 34 4.88 5.60 4.52
N GLY A 35 5.96 4.84 4.60
CA GLY A 35 6.24 3.96 5.74
C GLY A 35 6.90 4.70 6.90
N ILE A 36 7.18 3.95 7.98
CA ILE A 36 7.86 4.49 9.17
C ILE A 36 9.33 4.81 8.86
N GLU A 37 9.97 3.97 8.05
CA GLU A 37 11.32 4.18 7.56
C GLU A 37 11.30 4.82 6.16
N LYS A 38 12.44 4.84 5.48
CA LYS A 38 12.56 5.32 4.10
C LYS A 38 11.99 4.29 3.10
N CYS A 39 10.73 3.92 3.29
CA CYS A 39 10.01 2.93 2.49
C CYS A 39 8.61 3.43 2.11
N ILE A 40 8.03 2.76 1.11
CA ILE A 40 6.66 2.99 0.65
C ILE A 40 5.88 1.71 0.95
N ILE A 41 4.70 1.86 1.56
CA ILE A 41 3.78 0.75 1.79
C ILE A 41 2.68 0.79 0.74
N ALA A 42 2.37 -0.36 0.16
CA ALA A 42 1.31 -0.51 -0.82
C ALA A 42 0.17 -1.36 -0.24
N TYR A 43 -1.06 -0.84 -0.30
CA TYR A 43 -2.27 -1.53 0.15
C TYR A 43 -3.18 -1.82 -1.03
N PRO A 44 -3.78 -3.03 -1.12
CA PRO A 44 -4.96 -3.23 -1.95
C PRO A 44 -6.09 -2.29 -1.50
N LEU A 45 -6.91 -1.82 -2.44
CA LEU A 45 -8.04 -0.94 -2.13
C LEU A 45 -8.98 -1.49 -1.07
N THR A 46 -9.20 -2.81 -1.06
CA THR A 46 -10.09 -3.47 -0.10
C THR A 46 -9.57 -3.36 1.34
N GLU A 47 -8.27 -3.59 1.54
CA GLU A 47 -7.64 -3.49 2.87
C GLU A 47 -7.50 -2.04 3.31
N TRP A 48 -7.19 -1.14 2.37
CA TRP A 48 -7.15 0.29 2.66
C TRP A 48 -8.50 0.81 3.17
N LYS A 49 -9.61 0.41 2.54
CA LYS A 49 -10.96 0.79 2.99
C LYS A 49 -11.24 0.31 4.40
N LYS A 50 -10.96 -0.96 4.70
CA LYS A 50 -11.14 -1.50 6.07
C LYS A 50 -10.32 -0.72 7.11
N LEU A 51 -9.08 -0.37 6.77
CA LEU A 51 -8.21 0.42 7.63
C LEU A 51 -8.81 1.82 7.86
N ALA A 52 -9.22 2.50 6.77
CA ALA A 52 -9.83 3.82 6.83
C ALA A 52 -11.13 3.83 7.64
N ASP A 53 -11.98 2.82 7.46
CA ASP A 53 -13.23 2.65 8.21
C ASP A 53 -12.94 2.44 9.71
N THR A 54 -11.92 1.64 10.04
CA THR A 54 -11.49 1.44 11.43
C THR A 54 -11.02 2.75 12.06
N LEU A 55 -10.20 3.52 11.33
CA LEU A 55 -9.67 4.80 11.82
C LEU A 55 -10.75 5.87 11.98
N THR A 56 -11.75 5.88 11.11
CA THR A 56 -12.86 6.85 11.16
C THR A 56 -13.99 6.46 12.11
N SER A 57 -14.09 5.18 12.50
CA SER A 57 -15.07 4.69 13.48
C SER A 57 -14.72 5.02 14.93
N GLY A 58 -13.47 5.40 15.22
CA GLY A 58 -13.04 5.86 16.54
C GLY A 58 -13.41 7.33 16.79
N PRO A 59 -13.42 7.80 18.05
CA PRO A 59 -13.66 9.21 18.35
C PRO A 59 -12.56 10.07 17.71
N VAL A 60 -12.92 10.83 16.68
CA VAL A 60 -12.04 11.80 16.04
C VAL A 60 -11.75 12.89 17.05
N THR A 61 -10.62 12.76 17.75
CA THR A 61 -10.11 13.86 18.58
C THR A 61 -9.44 14.84 17.62
N PRO A 62 -9.93 16.08 17.49
CA PRO A 62 -9.30 17.06 16.62
C PRO A 62 -7.87 17.29 17.12
N SER A 63 -6.88 17.07 16.25
CA SER A 63 -5.50 17.46 16.55
C SER A 63 -5.46 18.99 16.57
N LYS A 64 -4.94 19.54 17.67
CA LYS A 64 -4.89 20.97 17.97
C LYS A 64 -3.67 21.62 17.33
#